data_AF-M0DPZ9-F1
#
_entry.id   AF-M0DPZ9-F1
#
_cell.length_a   1.000
_cell.length_b   1.000
_cell.length_c   1.000
_cell.angle_alpha   90.00
_cell.angle_beta   90.00
_cell.angle_gamma   90.00
#
_symmetry.space_group_name_H-M   'P 1'
#
loop_
_entity.id
_entity.type
_entity.pdbx_description
1 polymer ?
#
loop_
_entity_poly.entity_id
_entity_poly.type
_entity_poly.pdbx_seq_one_letter_code
_entity_poly.pdbx_strand_id
1 'polypeptide(L)' 'MSTENAATFDCPECDVTAPSTSVPYDSLGYVVCPVCGYAATPEAAETPGADRSPSAGD' A
#
# COMPACT_ATOMS: atom_id res chain seq x y z
N MET A 1 -28.00 14.40 4.56
CA MET A 1 -27.03 13.91 3.57
C MET A 1 -25.94 13.19 4.34
N SER A 2 -25.84 11.88 4.19
CA SER A 2 -24.82 11.07 4.84
C SER A 2 -23.48 11.48 4.26
N THR A 3 -22.63 12.13 5.06
CA THR A 3 -21.25 12.41 4.67
C THR A 3 -20.58 11.06 4.52
N GLU A 4 -20.45 10.60 3.27
CA GLU A 4 -19.64 9.45 2.90
C GLU A 4 -18.32 9.61 3.64
N ASN A 5 -18.05 8.69 4.57
CA ASN A 5 -16.78 8.60 5.26
C ASN A 5 -15.77 8.22 4.19
N ALA A 6 -15.28 9.23 3.47
CA ALA A 6 -14.30 9.03 2.42
C ALA A 6 -13.09 8.42 3.12
N ALA A 7 -12.85 7.14 2.86
CA ALA A 7 -11.64 6.49 3.32
C ALA A 7 -10.47 7.33 2.83
N THR A 8 -9.59 7.71 3.75
CA THR A 8 -8.37 8.44 3.44
C THR A 8 -7.25 7.42 3.38
N PHE A 9 -6.48 7.45 2.30
CA PHE A 9 -5.26 6.70 2.17
C PHE A 9 -4.14 7.44 2.88
N ASP A 10 -3.34 6.70 3.64
CA ASP A 10 -2.15 7.20 4.32
C ASP A 10 -0.93 6.39 3.85
N CYS A 11 0.10 7.10 3.38
CA CYS A 11 1.28 6.48 2.79
C CYS A 11 2.38 6.29 3.83
N PRO A 12 2.84 5.06 4.11
CA PRO A 12 3.87 4.80 5.13
C PRO A 12 5.27 5.30 4.75
N GLU A 13 5.53 5.56 3.47
CA GLU A 13 6.86 5.97 2.98
C GLU A 13 7.10 7.49 3.09
N CYS A 14 6.09 8.29 2.74
CA CYS A 14 6.21 9.75 2.67
C CYS A 14 5.23 10.49 3.59
N ASP A 15 4.49 9.75 4.42
CA ASP A 15 3.53 10.26 5.41
C ASP A 15 2.45 11.18 4.79
N VAL A 16 2.15 10.98 3.50
CA VAL A 16 1.12 11.74 2.82
C VAL A 16 -0.24 11.10 3.01
N THR A 17 -1.21 11.92 3.36
CA THR A 17 -2.60 11.53 3.46
C THR A 17 -3.39 12.09 2.28
N ALA A 18 -4.09 11.23 1.53
CA ALA A 18 -4.88 11.62 0.35
C ALA A 18 -6.25 10.90 0.33
N PRO A 19 -7.33 11.55 -0.12
CA PRO A 19 -8.64 10.90 -0.23
C PRO A 19 -8.60 9.79 -1.30
N SER A 20 -9.24 8.64 -1.03
CA SER A 20 -9.27 7.50 -1.97
C SER A 20 -9.82 7.84 -3.37
N THR A 21 -10.58 8.93 -3.51
CA THR A 21 -11.07 9.44 -4.79
C THR A 21 -9.99 10.12 -5.65
N SER A 22 -8.90 10.60 -5.04
CA SER A 22 -7.75 11.19 -5.72
C SER A 22 -6.57 10.22 -5.84
N VAL A 23 -6.64 9.06 -5.18
CA VAL A 23 -5.57 8.07 -5.17
C VAL A 23 -5.68 7.20 -6.44
N PRO A 24 -4.65 7.15 -7.29
CA PRO A 24 -4.66 6.27 -8.45
C PRO A 24 -4.57 4.80 -8.02
N TYR A 25 -5.24 3.94 -8.78
CA TYR A 25 -5.12 2.48 -8.65
C TYR A 25 -4.29 1.95 -9.82
N ASP A 26 -3.48 0.93 -9.57
CA ASP A 26 -2.74 0.24 -10.61
C ASP A 26 -3.66 -0.69 -11.44
N SER A 27 -3.10 -1.35 -12.46
CA SER A 27 -3.85 -2.26 -13.34
C SER A 27 -4.43 -3.49 -12.62
N LEU A 28 -3.85 -3.86 -11.48
CA LEU A 28 -4.30 -4.95 -10.61
C LEU A 28 -5.33 -4.47 -9.56
N GLY A 29 -5.55 -3.15 -9.45
CA GLY A 29 -6.50 -2.56 -8.51
C GLY A 29 -5.93 -2.27 -7.13
N TYR A 30 -4.60 -2.22 -6.96
CA TYR A 30 -3.95 -1.77 -5.73
C TYR A 30 -3.80 -0.25 -5.71
N VAL A 31 -3.87 0.33 -4.51
CA VAL A 31 -3.64 1.76 -4.30
C VAL A 31 -2.18 2.11 -4.57
N VAL A 32 -1.97 3.20 -5.30
CA VAL A 32 -0.65 3.80 -5.56
C VAL A 32 -0.61 5.22 -4.99
N CYS A 33 0.41 5.52 -4.20
CA CYS A 33 0.63 6.85 -3.66
C CYS A 33 0.91 7.85 -4.79
N PRO A 34 0.14 8.94 -4.91
CA PRO A 34 0.32 9.91 -5.99
C PRO A 34 1.58 10.77 -5.86
N VAL A 35 2.26 10.75 -4.69
CA VAL A 35 3.44 11.56 -4.42
C VAL A 35 4.74 10.79 -4.66
N CYS A 36 4.92 9.67 -3.96
CA CYS A 36 6.15 8.87 -4.05
C CYS A 36 6.04 7.66 -4.99
N GLY A 37 4.82 7.31 -5.43
CA GLY A 37 4.58 6.12 -6.27
C GLY A 37 4.55 4.80 -5.49
N TYR A 38 4.55 4.83 -4.16
CA TYR A 38 4.43 3.62 -3.34
C TYR A 38 3.13 2.87 -3.63
N ALA A 39 3.22 1.62 -4.06
CA ALA A 39 2.08 0.75 -4.26
C ALA A 39 1.88 -0.11 -3.00
N ALA A 40 0.67 -0.12 -2.43
CA ALA A 40 0.32 -0.97 -1.30
C ALA A 40 0.10 -2.43 -1.73
N THR A 41 1.08 -3.00 -2.43
CA THR A 41 1.07 -4.41 -2.83
C THR A 41 1.35 -5.29 -1.61
N PRO A 42 0.83 -6.54 -1.58
CA PRO A 42 1.17 -7.48 -0.51
C PRO A 42 2.69 -7.67 -0.37
N GLU A 43 3.44 -7.71 -1.47
CA GLU A 43 4.91 -7.80 -1.44
C GLU A 43 5.57 -6.59 -0.75
N ALA A 44 4.99 -5.38 -0.86
CA ALA A 44 5.49 -4.19 -0.18
C ALA A 44 5.17 -4.19 1.32
N ALA A 45 4.02 -4.74 1.72
CA ALA A 45 3.65 -4.91 3.12
C ALA A 45 4.45 -6.03 3.83
N GLU A 46 5.06 -6.94 3.07
CA GLU A 46 5.78 -8.12 3.57
C GLU A 46 7.25 -7.88 3.96
N THR A 47 7.70 -6.63 4.16
CA THR A 47 9.05 -6.39 4.72
C THR A 47 9.05 -5.44 5.91
N PRO A 48 8.90 -5.99 7.12
CA PRO A 48 10.05 -6.00 8.01
C PRO A 48 10.24 -7.41 8.59
N GLY A 49 10.85 -8.29 7.79
CA GLY A 49 11.00 -9.70 8.15
C GLY A 49 11.80 -10.48 7.13
N ALA A 50 13.07 -10.11 6.97
CA ALA A 50 14.06 -11.10 6.57
C ALA A 50 13.97 -12.29 7.53
N ASP A 51 13.40 -13.42 7.09
CA ASP A 51 14.02 -14.75 7.19
C ASP A 51 13.09 -15.80 6.55
N ARG A 52 13.16 -15.92 5.24
CA ARG A 52 12.84 -17.20 4.58
C ARG A 52 14.17 -17.88 4.31
N SER A 53 14.73 -18.57 5.30
CA SER A 53 15.58 -19.72 5.04
C SER A 53 14.70 -20.98 5.05
N PRO A 54 14.17 -21.48 3.91
CA PRO A 54 13.79 -22.86 3.85
C PRO A 54 15.10 -23.64 3.72
N SER A 55 15.74 -23.93 4.85
CA SER A 55 16.86 -24.87 4.88
C SER A 55 16.35 -26.19 4.35
N ALA A 56 16.74 -26.52 3.12
CA ALA A 56 16.46 -27.79 2.47
C ALA A 56 16.97 -28.92 3.37
N GLY A 57 16.15 -29.95 3.54
CA GLY A 57 16.60 -31.21 4.11
C GLY A 57 17.45 -31.97 3.10
N ASP A 58 18.59 -32.50 3.56
CA ASP A 58 19.20 -33.75 3.12
C ASP A 58 19.97 -34.35 4.32
#